data_AF-A0A2W5KYP6-F1
#
_entry.id   AF-A0A2W5KYP6-F1
#
_cell.length_a   1.000
_cell.length_b   1.000
_cell.length_c   1.000
_cell.angle_alpha   90.00
_cell.angle_beta   90.00
_cell.angle_gamma   90.00
#
_symmetry.space_group_name_H-M   'P 1'
#
loop_
_entity.id
_entity.type
_entity.pdbx_description
1 polymer ?
#
loop_
_entity_poly.entity_id
_entity_poly.type
_entity_poly.pdbx_seq_one_letter_code
_entity_poly.pdbx_strand_id
1 'polypeptide(L)'
;MMMSKNAMWLTIIFAAAILGALMGPLLANNLSFGTLILLTLVVFGGIIAYCVWALSKNKGGAKADTAALADARTMMAPEGKARIYVTRRGFVGALQGMNIGLDGQAQGQIKSGQMLMADVAPGTHRIDATTAQAKLARPAEIEVDVAAGAVVAIDAMLEMGALKGGVKLTRSDAAKTREDVNATTLILWTVPPA
;
A
#
# COMPACT_ATOMS: atom_id res chain seq x y z
N MET A 1 7.34 24.76 23.10
CA MET A 1 6.12 24.81 22.27
C MET A 1 6.33 23.85 21.09
N MET A 2 5.71 22.65 21.11
CA MET A 2 5.87 21.67 20.02
C MET A 2 5.19 22.21 18.77
N MET A 3 5.98 22.43 17.71
CA MET A 3 5.45 22.81 16.39
C MET A 3 4.50 21.71 15.88
N SER A 4 3.34 22.08 15.36
CA SER A 4 2.43 21.09 14.76
C SER A 4 3.09 20.44 13.55
N LYS A 5 2.81 19.16 13.32
CA LYS A 5 3.52 18.35 12.31
C LYS A 5 3.33 18.86 10.88
N ASN A 6 2.19 19.50 10.61
CA ASN A 6 1.94 20.19 9.35
C ASN A 6 2.86 21.40 9.20
N ALA A 7 3.11 22.14 10.29
CA ALA A 7 4.05 23.24 10.30
C ALA A 7 5.50 22.78 10.07
N MET A 8 5.89 21.58 10.55
CA MET A 8 7.22 20.99 10.30
C MET A 8 7.45 20.66 8.82
N TRP A 9 6.49 20.00 8.17
CA TRP A 9 6.59 19.71 6.74
C TRP A 9 6.56 20.97 5.88
N LEU A 10 5.70 21.93 6.24
CA LEU A 10 5.66 23.23 5.59
C LEU A 10 7.00 23.97 5.74
N THR A 11 7.65 23.92 6.90
CA THR A 11 8.97 24.55 7.09
C THR A 11 10.07 23.85 6.30
N ILE A 12 10.06 22.52 6.19
CA ILE A 12 11.03 21.80 5.35
C ILE A 12 10.86 22.18 3.88
N ILE A 13 9.63 22.23 3.39
CA ILE A 13 9.33 22.64 2.01
C ILE A 13 9.77 24.11 1.79
N PHE A 14 9.44 25.00 2.73
CA PHE A 14 9.85 26.41 2.66
C PHE A 14 11.37 26.57 2.68
N ALA A 15 12.06 25.85 3.57
CA ALA A 15 13.51 25.87 3.67
C ALA A 15 14.17 25.33 2.40
N ALA A 16 13.66 24.24 1.82
CA ALA A 16 14.15 23.69 0.55
C ALA A 16 13.91 24.66 -0.62
N ALA A 17 12.74 25.32 -0.66
CA ALA A 17 12.43 26.33 -1.67
C ALA A 17 13.35 27.57 -1.55
N ILE A 18 13.60 28.03 -0.32
CA ILE A 18 14.53 29.14 -0.06
C ILE A 18 15.96 28.75 -0.42
N LEU A 19 16.41 27.56 -0.04
CA LEU A 19 17.72 27.02 -0.44
C LEU A 19 17.85 26.95 -1.96
N GLY A 20 16.83 26.44 -2.66
CA GLY A 20 16.82 26.41 -4.12
C GLY A 20 16.84 27.80 -4.75
N ALA A 21 16.07 28.74 -4.22
CA ALA A 21 15.99 30.12 -4.71
C ALA A 21 17.27 30.93 -4.44
N LEU A 22 17.99 30.65 -3.34
CA LEU A 22 19.26 31.30 -3.02
C LEU A 22 20.43 30.65 -3.77
N MET A 23 20.46 29.31 -3.83
CA MET A 23 21.53 28.59 -4.52
C MET A 23 21.40 28.65 -6.03
N GLY A 24 20.19 28.75 -6.60
CA GLY A 24 19.98 28.79 -8.05
C GLY A 24 20.77 29.92 -8.75
N PRO A 25 20.60 31.19 -8.35
CA PRO A 25 21.37 32.31 -8.90
C PRO A 25 22.87 32.23 -8.60
N LEU A 26 23.26 31.76 -7.42
CA LEU A 26 24.66 31.56 -7.04
C LEU A 26 25.34 30.50 -7.93
N LEU A 27 24.68 29.37 -8.15
CA LEU A 27 25.16 28.31 -9.04
C LEU A 27 25.15 28.78 -10.49
N ALA A 28 24.13 29.52 -10.92
CA ALA A 28 24.04 30.06 -12.27
C ALA A 28 25.14 31.08 -12.61
N ASN A 29 25.57 31.88 -11.63
CA ASN A 29 26.63 32.88 -11.81
C ASN A 29 28.05 32.30 -11.72
N ASN A 30 28.24 31.18 -10.99
CA ASN A 30 29.56 30.61 -10.74
C ASN A 30 29.86 29.36 -11.57
N LEU A 31 28.85 28.72 -12.18
CA LEU A 31 29.01 27.53 -12.99
C LEU A 31 28.67 27.80 -14.45
N SER A 32 29.41 27.15 -15.36
CA SER A 32 29.10 27.24 -16.78
C SER A 32 27.73 26.62 -17.09
N PHE A 33 27.08 27.11 -18.14
CA PHE A 33 25.81 26.57 -18.62
C PHE A 33 25.88 25.05 -18.87
N GLY A 34 26.99 24.56 -19.44
CA GLY A 34 27.21 23.13 -19.66
C GLY A 34 27.29 22.33 -18.36
N THR A 35 27.93 22.89 -17.33
CA THR A 35 28.00 22.27 -15.99
C THR A 35 26.63 22.20 -15.33
N LEU A 36 25.80 23.23 -15.47
CA LEU A 36 24.45 23.25 -14.90
C LEU A 36 23.53 22.22 -15.56
N ILE A 37 23.63 22.04 -16.88
CA ILE A 37 22.90 20.99 -17.60
C ILE A 37 23.32 19.61 -17.08
N LEU A 38 24.63 19.35 -16.99
CA LEU A 38 25.14 18.08 -16.49
C LEU A 38 24.66 17.80 -15.06
N LEU A 39 24.74 18.80 -14.18
CA LEU A 39 24.31 18.68 -12.78
C LEU A 39 22.80 18.41 -12.69
N THR A 40 21.99 19.08 -13.50
CA THR A 40 20.55 18.85 -13.60
C THR A 40 20.25 17.42 -14.06
N LEU A 41 20.91 16.95 -15.12
CA LEU A 41 20.74 15.60 -15.64
C LEU A 41 21.17 14.53 -14.63
N VAL A 42 22.25 14.76 -13.88
CA VAL A 42 22.72 13.84 -12.83
C VAL A 42 21.71 13.79 -11.67
N VAL A 43 21.23 14.95 -11.20
CA VAL A 43 20.25 15.00 -10.10
C VAL A 43 18.92 14.36 -10.51
N PHE A 44 18.37 14.74 -11.67
CA PHE A 44 17.14 14.13 -12.19
C PHE A 44 17.31 12.64 -12.47
N GLY A 45 18.40 12.25 -13.13
CA GLY A 45 18.72 10.85 -13.38
C GLY A 45 18.82 10.05 -12.08
N GLY A 46 19.45 10.61 -11.05
CA GLY A 46 19.54 10.04 -9.71
C GLY A 46 18.17 9.87 -9.04
N ILE A 47 17.29 10.88 -9.11
CA ILE A 47 15.92 10.80 -8.60
C ILE A 47 15.12 9.72 -9.33
N ILE A 48 15.20 9.66 -10.66
CA ILE A 48 14.51 8.65 -11.47
C ILE A 48 15.01 7.26 -11.09
N ALA A 49 16.33 7.05 -11.02
CA ALA A 49 16.93 5.79 -10.63
C ALA A 49 16.49 5.36 -9.22
N TYR A 50 16.43 6.30 -8.27
CA TYR A 50 15.93 6.04 -6.93
C TYR A 50 14.45 5.63 -6.93
N CYS A 51 13.59 6.32 -7.68
CA CYS A 51 12.18 5.97 -7.82
C CYS A 51 11.98 4.57 -8.44
N VAL A 52 12.72 4.25 -9.50
CA VAL A 52 12.70 2.93 -10.14
C VAL A 52 13.16 1.85 -9.15
N TRP A 53 14.26 2.08 -8.44
CA TRP A 53 14.76 1.17 -7.42
C TRP A 53 13.74 0.96 -6.29
N ALA A 54 13.16 2.03 -5.76
CA ALA A 54 12.15 1.98 -4.69
C ALA A 54 10.89 1.22 -5.11
N LEU A 55 10.49 1.30 -6.38
CA LEU A 55 9.32 0.60 -6.91
C LEU A 55 9.63 -0.82 -7.43
N SER A 56 10.90 -1.18 -7.60
CA SER A 56 11.33 -2.48 -8.18
C SER A 56 10.85 -3.71 -7.40
N LYS A 57 10.58 -3.57 -6.10
CA LYS A 57 10.11 -4.65 -5.23
C LYS A 57 8.59 -4.86 -5.23
N ASN A 58 7.85 -4.02 -5.95
CA ASN A 58 6.41 -4.15 -6.08
C ASN A 58 6.05 -5.18 -7.15
N LYS A 59 6.00 -6.46 -6.76
CA LYS A 59 5.48 -7.56 -7.57
C LYS A 59 3.95 -7.44 -7.63
N GLY A 60 3.43 -6.92 -8.74
CA GLY A 60 1.99 -6.98 -8.98
C GLY A 60 1.55 -8.44 -9.03
N GLY A 61 0.63 -8.84 -8.15
CA GLY A 61 0.06 -10.19 -8.22
C GLY A 61 -0.73 -10.41 -9.51
N ALA A 62 -0.88 -11.67 -9.91
CA ALA A 62 -1.66 -12.02 -11.10
C ALA A 62 -3.11 -11.59 -10.90
N LYS A 63 -3.70 -10.95 -11.92
CA LYS A 63 -5.14 -10.63 -11.89
C LYS A 63 -5.92 -11.93 -11.96
N ALA A 64 -6.95 -12.03 -11.13
CA ALA A 64 -7.92 -13.12 -11.26
C ALA A 64 -8.71 -12.97 -12.57
N ASP A 65 -9.23 -14.08 -13.07
CA ASP A 65 -10.10 -14.07 -14.26
C ASP A 65 -11.47 -13.44 -13.96
N THR A 66 -12.27 -13.29 -15.01
CA THR A 66 -13.60 -12.67 -14.91
C THR A 66 -14.59 -13.51 -14.10
N ALA A 67 -14.43 -14.83 -14.09
CA ALA A 67 -15.29 -15.73 -13.33
C ALA A 67 -15.02 -15.64 -11.82
N ALA A 68 -13.76 -15.70 -11.40
CA ALA A 68 -13.35 -15.54 -10.01
C ALA A 68 -13.69 -14.15 -9.48
N LEU A 69 -13.56 -13.10 -10.32
CA LEU A 69 -13.99 -11.75 -9.94
C LEU A 69 -15.51 -11.66 -9.76
N ALA A 70 -16.29 -12.33 -10.63
CA ALA A 70 -17.75 -12.37 -10.50
C ALA A 70 -18.17 -13.10 -9.22
N ASP A 71 -17.56 -14.25 -8.93
CA ASP A 71 -17.78 -14.98 -7.67
C ASP A 71 -17.42 -14.11 -6.46
N ALA A 72 -16.26 -13.47 -6.47
CA ALA A 72 -15.85 -12.56 -5.40
C ALA A 72 -16.83 -11.39 -5.19
N ARG A 73 -17.55 -10.94 -6.22
CA ARG A 73 -18.55 -9.86 -6.09
C ARG A 73 -19.89 -10.32 -5.55
N THR A 74 -20.17 -11.63 -5.52
CA THR A 74 -21.36 -12.15 -4.85
C THR A 74 -21.34 -11.89 -3.34
N MET A 75 -20.13 -11.79 -2.77
CA MET A 75 -19.90 -11.70 -1.32
C MET A 75 -20.64 -12.78 -0.54
N MET A 76 -20.67 -13.98 -1.10
CA MET A 76 -21.17 -15.19 -0.43
C MET A 76 -20.00 -16.12 -0.15
N ALA A 77 -19.93 -16.67 1.07
CA ALA A 77 -18.96 -17.70 1.39
C ALA A 77 -19.44 -19.06 0.86
N PRO A 78 -18.54 -19.94 0.39
CA PRO A 78 -18.88 -21.30 0.03
C PRO A 78 -19.43 -22.09 1.24
N GLU A 79 -20.16 -23.16 0.95
CA GLU A 79 -20.74 -24.01 2.00
C GLU A 79 -19.65 -24.56 2.94
N GLY A 80 -19.89 -24.45 4.25
CA GLY A 80 -18.95 -24.90 5.29
C GLY A 80 -17.70 -24.03 5.47
N LYS A 81 -17.54 -22.96 4.67
CA LYS A 81 -16.39 -22.03 4.76
C LYS A 81 -16.83 -20.62 5.14
N ALA A 82 -15.87 -19.80 5.52
CA ALA A 82 -15.99 -18.36 5.62
C ALA A 82 -15.19 -17.69 4.50
N ARG A 83 -15.54 -16.45 4.15
CA ARG A 83 -14.85 -15.68 3.11
C ARG A 83 -14.23 -14.41 3.70
N ILE A 84 -12.93 -14.24 3.47
CA ILE A 84 -12.17 -13.08 3.91
C ILE A 84 -11.72 -12.30 2.68
N TYR A 85 -12.01 -10.99 2.69
CA TYR A 85 -11.46 -10.03 1.74
C TYR A 85 -10.42 -9.16 2.44
N VAL A 86 -9.34 -8.86 1.73
CA VAL A 86 -8.40 -7.82 2.15
C VAL A 86 -8.35 -6.78 1.05
N THR A 87 -8.91 -5.60 1.31
CA THR A 87 -9.07 -4.53 0.33
C THR A 87 -8.08 -3.40 0.62
N ARG A 88 -7.60 -2.74 -0.45
CA ARG A 88 -6.76 -1.56 -0.30
C ARG A 88 -7.24 -0.44 -1.21
N ARG A 89 -7.70 0.67 -0.63
CA ARG A 89 -8.24 1.84 -1.36
C ARG A 89 -7.59 3.19 -1.05
N GLY A 90 -6.61 3.23 -0.16
CA GLY A 90 -5.94 4.48 0.23
C GLY A 90 -4.99 5.03 -0.85
N PHE A 91 -5.05 6.33 -1.10
CA PHE A 91 -4.14 7.02 -2.02
C PHE A 91 -2.69 7.11 -1.52
N VAL A 92 -2.49 7.14 -0.20
CA VAL A 92 -1.16 7.21 0.41
C VAL A 92 -0.33 5.99 0.01
N GLY A 93 0.76 6.24 -0.69
CA GLY A 93 1.60 5.17 -1.25
C GLY A 93 0.82 4.28 -2.21
N ALA A 94 -0.04 4.82 -3.07
CA ALA A 94 -0.90 4.02 -3.97
C ALA A 94 -0.12 2.95 -4.77
N LEU A 95 1.07 3.31 -5.25
CA LEU A 95 1.96 2.41 -6.01
C LEU A 95 2.74 1.42 -5.14
N GLN A 96 2.84 1.67 -3.83
CA GLN A 96 3.51 0.80 -2.87
C GLN A 96 2.73 -0.51 -2.74
N GLY A 97 3.38 -1.63 -3.02
CA GLY A 97 2.86 -2.95 -2.76
C GLY A 97 2.81 -3.22 -1.26
N MET A 98 1.75 -3.87 -0.83
CA MET A 98 1.53 -4.34 0.53
C MET A 98 1.43 -5.87 0.48
N ASN A 99 2.40 -6.53 1.12
CA ASN A 99 2.34 -7.97 1.31
C ASN A 99 1.28 -8.25 2.37
N ILE A 100 0.41 -9.19 2.07
CA ILE A 100 -0.63 -9.69 2.97
C ILE A 100 -0.31 -11.16 3.22
N GLY A 101 -0.21 -11.52 4.50
CA GLY A 101 -0.15 -12.89 4.94
C GLY A 101 -1.46 -13.32 5.60
N LEU A 102 -1.79 -14.60 5.45
CA LEU A 102 -2.92 -15.24 6.12
C LEU A 102 -2.43 -16.52 6.80
N ASP A 103 -2.62 -16.60 8.12
CA ASP A 103 -2.24 -17.70 8.99
C ASP A 103 -0.76 -18.13 8.89
N GLY A 104 0.10 -17.22 8.43
CA GLY A 104 1.52 -17.50 8.17
C GLY A 104 1.79 -18.48 7.02
N GLN A 105 0.77 -18.89 6.26
CA GLN A 105 0.89 -19.84 5.15
C GLN A 105 0.65 -19.14 3.80
N ALA A 106 -0.48 -18.45 3.65
CA ALA A 106 -0.83 -17.78 2.41
C ALA A 106 -0.09 -16.45 2.29
N GLN A 107 0.30 -16.09 1.07
CA GLN A 107 1.00 -14.84 0.80
C GLN A 107 0.49 -14.21 -0.50
N GLY A 108 0.15 -12.93 -0.44
CA GLY A 108 -0.25 -12.13 -1.59
C GLY A 108 0.33 -10.73 -1.52
N GLN A 109 0.29 -9.99 -2.63
CA GLN A 109 0.67 -8.58 -2.65
C GLN A 109 -0.39 -7.74 -3.37
N ILE A 110 -0.87 -6.70 -2.71
CA ILE A 110 -1.87 -5.76 -3.24
C ILE A 110 -1.39 -4.31 -3.23
N LYS A 111 -1.84 -3.53 -4.21
CA LYS A 111 -1.67 -2.07 -4.33
C LYS A 111 -3.01 -1.37 -4.10
N SER A 112 -3.04 -0.04 -4.20
CA SER A 112 -4.29 0.70 -4.09
C SER A 112 -5.19 0.37 -5.27
N GLY A 113 -6.49 0.21 -4.99
CA GLY A 113 -7.48 -0.26 -5.95
C GLY A 113 -7.47 -1.79 -6.15
N GLN A 114 -6.82 -2.56 -5.28
CA GLN A 114 -6.74 -4.02 -5.40
C GLN A 114 -7.24 -4.72 -4.14
N MET A 115 -7.64 -5.98 -4.29
CA MET A 115 -8.05 -6.84 -3.19
C MET A 115 -7.53 -8.28 -3.35
N LEU A 116 -7.42 -8.98 -2.22
CA LEU A 116 -7.29 -10.42 -2.13
C LEU A 116 -8.59 -11.00 -1.56
N MET A 117 -8.93 -12.22 -1.96
CA MET A 117 -10.06 -12.97 -1.44
C MET A 117 -9.60 -14.39 -1.09
N ALA A 118 -10.00 -14.89 0.07
CA ALA A 118 -9.69 -16.24 0.55
C ALA A 118 -10.93 -16.89 1.14
N ASP A 119 -11.13 -18.16 0.82
CA ASP A 119 -12.13 -19.02 1.45
C ASP A 119 -11.45 -19.89 2.50
N VAL A 120 -11.81 -19.66 3.76
CA VAL A 120 -11.15 -20.27 4.93
C VAL A 120 -12.12 -21.15 5.72
N ALA A 121 -11.58 -22.04 6.55
CA ALA A 121 -12.38 -22.75 7.52
C ALA A 121 -13.00 -21.77 8.55
N PRO A 122 -14.09 -22.14 9.23
CA PRO A 122 -14.56 -21.37 10.38
C PRO A 122 -13.54 -21.42 11.52
N GLY A 123 -13.27 -20.28 12.16
CA GLY A 123 -12.30 -20.16 13.24
C GLY A 123 -11.67 -18.78 13.35
N THR A 124 -10.60 -18.70 14.14
CA THR A 124 -9.76 -17.51 14.28
C THR A 124 -8.69 -17.52 13.20
N HIS A 125 -8.66 -16.48 12.37
CA HIS A 125 -7.64 -16.29 11.34
C HIS A 125 -6.81 -15.05 11.61
N ARG A 126 -5.52 -15.14 11.27
CA ARG A 126 -4.54 -14.09 11.53
C ARG A 126 -4.07 -13.49 10.22
N ILE A 127 -4.24 -12.18 10.10
CA ILE A 127 -3.90 -11.43 8.90
C ILE A 127 -2.76 -10.48 9.25
N ASP A 128 -1.63 -10.64 8.57
CA ASP A 128 -0.49 -9.76 8.67
C ASP A 128 -0.35 -8.91 7.41
N ALA A 129 0.13 -7.68 7.58
CA ALA A 129 0.37 -6.78 6.48
C ALA A 129 1.67 -6.01 6.65
N THR A 130 2.50 -6.08 5.62
CA THR A 130 3.81 -5.42 5.58
C THR A 130 3.99 -4.69 4.24
N THR A 131 4.78 -3.63 4.20
CA THR A 131 5.13 -3.03 2.92
C THR A 131 6.11 -3.94 2.16
N ALA A 132 5.96 -4.04 0.84
CA ALA A 132 6.83 -4.82 -0.04
C ALA A 132 8.34 -4.59 0.21
N GLN A 133 8.67 -3.38 0.63
CA GLN A 133 9.96 -3.03 1.19
C GLN A 133 9.79 -2.77 2.70
N ALA A 134 10.20 -3.74 3.51
CA ALA A 134 9.91 -3.86 4.95
C ALA A 134 10.36 -2.68 5.84
N LYS A 135 11.09 -1.71 5.28
CA LYS A 135 11.60 -0.52 6.01
C LYS A 135 10.74 0.73 5.81
N LEU A 136 9.73 0.72 4.94
CA LEU A 136 8.91 1.89 4.64
C LEU A 136 7.86 2.20 5.72
N ALA A 137 7.19 1.16 6.24
CA ALA A 137 6.17 1.33 7.27
C ALA A 137 6.27 0.24 8.33
N ARG A 138 5.77 0.53 9.53
CA ARG A 138 5.63 -0.47 10.57
C ARG A 138 4.60 -1.52 10.13
N PRO A 139 4.88 -2.82 10.30
CA PRO A 139 3.93 -3.86 9.99
C PRO A 139 2.71 -3.79 10.92
N ALA A 140 1.60 -4.39 10.50
CA ALA A 140 0.40 -4.54 11.30
C ALA A 140 -0.14 -5.96 11.20
N GLU A 141 -0.89 -6.34 12.22
CA GLU A 141 -1.49 -7.66 12.36
C GLU A 141 -2.87 -7.49 12.99
N ILE A 142 -3.82 -8.32 12.57
CA ILE A 142 -5.16 -8.39 13.15
C ILE A 142 -5.63 -9.85 13.17
N GLU A 143 -6.30 -10.23 14.25
CA GLU A 143 -7.00 -11.50 14.36
C GLU A 143 -8.49 -11.28 14.11
N VAL A 144 -9.09 -12.24 13.41
CA VAL A 144 -10.48 -12.16 12.98
C VAL A 144 -11.14 -13.51 13.19
N ASP A 145 -12.17 -13.51 14.05
CA ASP A 145 -13.05 -14.66 14.20
C ASP A 145 -14.13 -14.66 13.11
N VAL A 146 -14.27 -15.79 12.43
CA VAL A 146 -15.26 -16.01 11.37
C VAL A 146 -16.02 -17.33 11.60
N ALA A 147 -17.34 -17.27 11.47
CA ALA A 147 -18.20 -18.44 11.48
C ALA A 147 -18.43 -18.98 10.07
N ALA A 148 -18.94 -20.21 9.94
CA ALA A 148 -19.35 -20.74 8.64
C ALA A 148 -20.38 -19.82 7.98
N GLY A 149 -20.22 -19.57 6.68
CA GLY A 149 -21.06 -18.64 5.92
C GLY A 149 -20.72 -17.16 6.14
N ALA A 150 -19.83 -16.82 7.09
CA ALA A 150 -19.49 -15.43 7.35
C ALA A 150 -18.65 -14.84 6.23
N VAL A 151 -18.92 -13.57 5.91
CA VAL A 151 -18.11 -12.77 4.99
C VAL A 151 -17.54 -11.60 5.76
N VAL A 152 -16.22 -11.44 5.73
CA VAL A 152 -15.51 -10.36 6.41
C VAL A 152 -14.57 -9.68 5.42
N ALA A 153 -14.47 -8.36 5.51
CA ALA A 153 -13.44 -7.61 4.81
C ALA A 153 -12.57 -6.83 5.78
N ILE A 154 -11.29 -6.73 5.43
CA ILE A 154 -10.28 -5.99 6.14
C ILE A 154 -9.74 -4.91 5.22
N ASP A 155 -9.88 -3.66 5.64
CA ASP A 155 -9.24 -2.53 5.00
C ASP A 155 -7.76 -2.51 5.41
N ALA A 156 -6.89 -2.60 4.42
CA ALA A 156 -5.45 -2.48 4.59
C ALA A 156 -4.97 -1.11 4.07
N MET A 157 -4.63 -0.22 4.99
CA MET A 157 -4.23 1.16 4.68
C MET A 157 -2.78 1.45 5.09
N LEU A 158 -2.13 2.34 4.33
CA LEU A 158 -0.92 3.01 4.80
C LEU A 158 -1.33 4.31 5.48
N GLU A 159 -0.93 4.47 6.73
CA GLU A 159 -1.09 5.71 7.47
C GLU A 159 0.26 6.43 7.58
N MET A 160 0.24 7.75 7.41
CA MET A 160 1.42 8.58 7.66
C MET A 160 1.49 8.89 9.16
N GLY A 161 2.33 8.15 9.88
CA GLY A 161 2.62 8.42 11.29
C GLY A 161 3.60 9.58 11.47
N ALA A 162 3.69 10.06 12.72
CA ALA A 162 4.49 11.23 13.10
C ALA A 162 6.01 11.12 12.85
N LEU A 163 6.53 9.89 12.80
CA LEU A 163 7.97 9.60 12.68
C LEU A 163 8.25 8.55 11.60
N LYS A 164 7.33 7.61 11.39
CA LYS A 164 7.34 6.60 10.33
C LYS A 164 5.91 6.28 9.94
N GLY A 165 5.69 5.95 8.66
CA GLY A 165 4.43 5.39 8.20
C GLY A 165 4.11 4.07 8.92
N GLY A 166 2.84 3.73 9.01
CA GLY A 166 2.35 2.46 9.54
C GLY A 166 1.41 1.79 8.55
N VAL A 167 1.36 0.47 8.58
CA VAL A 167 0.21 -0.25 8.04
C VAL A 167 -0.88 -0.22 9.10
N LYS A 168 -2.14 -0.10 8.67
CA LYS A 168 -3.30 -0.25 9.53
C LYS A 168 -4.23 -1.25 8.90
N LEU A 169 -4.65 -2.23 9.70
CA LEU A 169 -5.66 -3.20 9.36
C LEU A 169 -6.89 -2.90 10.20
N THR A 170 -8.04 -2.73 9.56
CA THR A 170 -9.32 -2.52 10.23
C THR A 170 -10.40 -3.35 9.59
N ARG A 171 -11.26 -3.93 10.42
CA ARG A 171 -12.46 -4.62 9.93
C ARG A 171 -13.41 -3.60 9.29
N SER A 172 -13.79 -3.85 8.05
CA SER A 172 -14.67 -2.99 7.27
C SER A 172 -16.13 -3.27 7.64
N ASP A 173 -16.97 -2.23 7.57
CA ASP A 173 -18.42 -2.41 7.68
C ASP A 173 -19.01 -3.02 6.39
N ALA A 174 -20.19 -3.62 6.49
CA ALA A 174 -20.78 -4.37 5.37
C ALA A 174 -21.10 -3.49 4.15
N ALA A 175 -21.49 -2.23 4.35
CA ALA A 175 -21.86 -1.34 3.25
C ALA A 175 -20.61 -0.91 2.46
N LYS A 176 -19.59 -0.46 3.17
CA LYS A 176 -18.28 -0.11 2.62
C LYS A 176 -17.60 -1.30 1.95
N THR A 177 -17.69 -2.48 2.57
CA THR A 177 -17.14 -3.72 2.01
C THR A 177 -17.68 -3.98 0.60
N ARG A 178 -19.00 -3.82 0.40
CA ARG A 178 -19.60 -4.04 -0.92
C ARG A 178 -19.13 -3.01 -1.94
N GLU A 179 -19.01 -1.74 -1.55
CA GLU A 179 -18.45 -0.71 -2.43
C GLU A 179 -17.02 -1.06 -2.83
N ASP A 180 -16.19 -1.42 -1.85
CA ASP A 180 -14.77 -1.66 -2.04
C ASP A 180 -14.50 -2.91 -2.89
N VAL A 181 -15.24 -4.00 -2.67
CA VAL A 181 -15.15 -5.21 -3.49
C VAL A 181 -15.54 -4.93 -4.95
N ASN A 182 -16.51 -4.05 -5.19
CA ASN A 182 -16.89 -3.68 -6.56
C ASN A 182 -15.90 -2.72 -7.22
N ALA A 183 -15.31 -1.82 -6.44
CA ALA A 183 -14.36 -0.80 -6.91
C ALA A 183 -12.91 -1.28 -7.04
N THR A 184 -12.59 -2.49 -6.56
CA THR A 184 -11.22 -3.04 -6.55
C THR A 184 -11.04 -4.18 -7.56
N THR A 185 -9.79 -4.33 -8.00
CA THR A 185 -9.37 -5.46 -8.85
C THR A 185 -9.00 -6.64 -7.98
N LEU A 186 -9.55 -7.82 -8.27
CA LEU A 186 -9.16 -9.06 -7.60
C LEU A 186 -7.79 -9.54 -8.09
N ILE A 187 -6.90 -9.76 -7.13
CA ILE A 187 -5.56 -10.28 -7.32
C ILE A 187 -5.50 -11.69 -6.70
N LEU A 188 -4.78 -12.59 -7.36
CA LEU A 188 -4.54 -13.95 -6.87
C LEU A 188 -3.44 -13.95 -5.81
N TRP A 189 -3.60 -14.86 -4.85
CA TRP A 189 -2.54 -15.17 -3.89
C TRP A 189 -1.31 -15.73 -4.63
N THR A 190 -0.13 -15.30 -4.22
CA THR A 190 1.14 -15.87 -4.70
C THR A 190 1.39 -17.25 -4.10
N VAL A 191 1.05 -17.41 -2.83
CA VAL A 191 0.92 -18.71 -2.15
C VAL A 191 -0.52 -18.79 -1.65
N PRO A 192 -1.34 -19.72 -2.18
CA PRO A 192 -2.75 -19.79 -1.84
C PRO A 192 -2.97 -20.25 -0.40
N PRO A 193 -4.10 -19.84 0.23
CA PRO A 193 -4.54 -20.42 1.50
C PRO A 193 -4.94 -21.90 1.32
N ALA A 194 -4.78 -22.67 2.40
CA ALA A 194 -5.11 -24.10 2.44
C ALA A 194 -6.62 -24.35 2.57
#